data_AF-A0A533ZAN3-F1
#
_entry.id   AF-A0A533ZAN3-F1
#
_cell.length_a   1.000
_cell.length_b   1.000
_cell.length_c   1.000
_cell.angle_alpha   90.00
_cell.angle_beta   90.00
_cell.angle_gamma   90.00
#
_symmetry.space_group_name_H-M   'P 1'
#
loop_
_entity.id
_entity.type
_entity.pdbx_description
1 polymer ?
#
loop_
_entity_poly.entity_id
_entity_poly.type
_entity_poly.pdbx_seq_one_letter_code
_entity_poly.pdbx_strand_id
1 'polypeptide(L)'
;MRAALPMLQAMPVLKGKDYREVLRQELDAGKIPISLGRSCPVQCEFCYELDHSYRETLEPPKTTQEDWEFILDYINKKPTDPLQFWCLGGNEYMEWTDLFLHPKAMEWVEDFLRYTDKNIQFFTVGFVHVPKIHQLAAQYPGRINFELSVITLSHYRQRLMPHAPAVKHLLKVLDGPAVSSANFYTFDADTMSADAVTISQINQTCVLWMGCLTPVRGLKQDTAALMRQGRTFLPQEASRIYEAGLPNLTTIHTEAYITAFLNRKRIVSLFDSLGLEKNDTVVMAGSVHKILSMFRKNRARFLFVPNATLGGDSDCTVLLTFDDIARRLTREKVVHIPKCVMQSGRGLYMDIAGVKLEEFTRKTGVKVKVLHKIDTRFANKHLYRHGSLQHYVEDYLRNPLTQSYEALPAPA
;
A
#
# COMPACT_ATOMS: atom_id res chain seq x y z
N MET A 1 21.25 -31.63 -0.33
CA MET A 1 19.99 -30.99 0.11
C MET A 1 20.20 -30.41 1.50
N ARG A 2 20.16 -29.09 1.67
CA ARG A 2 20.00 -28.53 3.03
C ARG A 2 18.55 -28.78 3.43
N ALA A 3 18.31 -29.24 4.66
CA ALA A 3 16.99 -29.21 5.24
C ALA A 3 16.43 -27.79 5.08
N ALA A 4 15.17 -27.66 4.65
CA ALA A 4 14.52 -26.35 4.58
C ALA A 4 14.70 -25.68 5.95
N LEU A 5 15.25 -24.46 5.94
CA LEU A 5 15.32 -23.69 7.18
C LEU A 5 13.89 -23.57 7.69
N PRO A 6 13.60 -23.95 8.96
CA PRO A 6 12.27 -23.78 9.51
C PRO A 6 11.91 -22.31 9.41
N MET A 7 10.68 -22.02 9.00
CA MET A 7 10.20 -20.64 8.81
C MET A 7 10.62 -19.78 10.00
N LEU A 8 11.09 -18.57 9.72
CA LEU A 8 11.25 -17.53 10.71
C LEU A 8 9.86 -17.15 11.25
N GLN A 9 9.34 -17.97 12.17
CA GLN A 9 8.15 -17.62 12.93
C GLN A 9 8.46 -16.37 13.73
N ALA A 10 7.77 -15.28 13.42
CA ALA A 10 7.78 -14.08 14.22
C ALA A 10 7.34 -14.46 15.64
N MET A 11 8.04 -13.93 16.65
CA MET A 11 7.56 -14.06 18.02
C MET A 11 6.24 -13.29 18.15
N PRO A 12 5.15 -13.91 18.67
CA PRO A 12 3.92 -13.18 18.94
C PRO A 12 4.21 -11.99 19.86
N VAL A 13 3.93 -10.78 19.37
CA VAL A 13 4.07 -9.52 20.08
C VAL A 13 2.75 -9.03 20.68
N LEU A 14 1.61 -9.60 20.28
CA LEU A 14 0.28 -9.24 20.79
C LEU A 14 -0.30 -10.28 21.75
N LYS A 15 0.21 -11.53 21.73
CA LYS A 15 -0.24 -12.59 22.63
C LYS A 15 -0.17 -12.15 24.10
N GLY A 16 -1.32 -12.12 24.77
CA GLY A 16 -1.46 -11.76 26.18
C GLY A 16 -1.45 -10.25 26.47
N LYS A 17 -1.40 -9.40 25.45
CA LYS A 17 -1.56 -7.95 25.61
C LYS A 17 -3.03 -7.57 25.76
N ASP A 18 -3.27 -6.52 26.52
CA ASP A 18 -4.57 -5.84 26.58
C ASP A 18 -4.85 -5.17 25.22
N TYR A 19 -6.08 -5.31 24.72
CA TYR A 19 -6.58 -4.60 23.55
C TYR A 19 -6.30 -3.09 23.61
N ARG A 20 -6.39 -2.47 24.80
CA ARG A 20 -6.07 -1.05 24.99
C ARG A 20 -4.61 -0.72 24.70
N GLU A 21 -3.67 -1.63 24.94
CA GLU A 21 -2.26 -1.41 24.60
C GLU A 21 -2.02 -1.42 23.10
N VAL A 22 -2.70 -2.31 22.38
CA VAL A 22 -2.63 -2.37 20.91
C VAL A 22 -3.28 -1.14 20.29
N LEU A 23 -4.43 -0.71 20.81
CA LEU A 23 -5.08 0.53 20.41
C LEU A 23 -4.17 1.75 20.57
N ARG A 24 -3.44 1.87 21.69
CA ARG A 24 -2.46 2.97 21.88
C ARG A 24 -1.36 2.95 20.83
N GLN A 25 -0.85 1.77 20.47
CA GLN A 25 0.20 1.65 19.43
C GLN A 25 -0.30 2.11 18.06
N GLU A 26 -1.54 1.79 17.70
CA GLU A 26 -2.16 2.28 16.46
C GLU A 26 -2.33 3.81 16.49
N LEU A 27 -2.80 4.36 17.61
CA LEU A 27 -2.95 5.80 17.80
C LEU A 27 -1.61 6.54 17.76
N ASP A 28 -0.54 5.98 18.33
CA ASP A 28 0.82 6.54 18.21
C ASP A 28 1.32 6.58 16.77
N ALA A 29 0.81 5.69 15.90
CA ALA A 29 1.07 5.70 14.46
C ALA A 29 0.13 6.63 13.68
N GLY A 30 -0.74 7.39 14.35
CA GLY A 30 -1.73 8.27 13.73
C GLY A 30 -2.92 7.52 13.10
N LYS A 31 -3.14 6.27 13.48
CA LYS A 31 -4.23 5.42 12.99
C LYS A 31 -5.33 5.30 14.04
N ILE A 32 -6.59 5.33 13.61
CA ILE A 32 -7.75 5.19 14.49
C ILE A 32 -8.49 3.92 14.05
N PRO A 33 -8.20 2.75 14.66
CA PRO A 33 -8.89 1.52 14.33
C PRO A 33 -10.38 1.60 14.64
N ILE A 34 -11.21 1.19 13.69
CA ILE A 34 -12.65 1.03 13.87
C ILE A 34 -13.00 -0.39 13.48
N SER A 35 -13.43 -1.17 14.46
CA SER A 35 -13.73 -2.58 14.32
C SER A 35 -15.24 -2.83 14.22
N LEU A 36 -15.61 -3.77 13.34
CA LEU A 36 -16.96 -4.32 13.29
C LEU A 36 -17.17 -5.50 14.25
N GLY A 37 -16.10 -6.01 14.85
CA GLY A 37 -16.07 -7.25 15.63
C GLY A 37 -16.30 -8.51 14.78
N ARG A 38 -16.10 -8.41 13.46
CA ARG A 38 -16.33 -9.47 12.47
C ARG A 38 -15.64 -9.15 11.15
N SER A 39 -15.54 -10.15 10.28
CA SER A 39 -15.04 -9.98 8.92
C SER A 39 -15.82 -8.93 8.13
N CYS A 40 -15.10 -8.22 7.25
CA CYS A 40 -15.69 -7.16 6.44
C CYS A 40 -16.77 -7.72 5.49
N PRO A 41 -18.04 -7.29 5.60
CA PRO A 41 -19.13 -7.88 4.82
C PRO A 41 -19.15 -7.42 3.36
N VAL A 42 -18.25 -6.53 2.92
CA VAL A 42 -18.12 -6.15 1.51
C VAL A 42 -17.61 -7.33 0.66
N GLN A 43 -16.77 -8.19 1.25
CA GLN A 43 -16.20 -9.38 0.63
C GLN A 43 -15.47 -9.10 -0.68
N CYS A 44 -14.67 -8.04 -0.73
CA CYS A 44 -13.89 -7.69 -1.92
C CYS A 44 -12.95 -8.85 -2.31
N GLU A 45 -13.02 -9.32 -3.55
CA GLU A 45 -12.25 -10.48 -4.01
C GLU A 45 -10.74 -10.22 -4.13
N PHE A 46 -10.33 -8.94 -4.07
CA PHE A 46 -8.94 -8.49 -4.18
C PHE A 46 -8.39 -7.96 -2.84
N CYS A 47 -9.13 -8.10 -1.73
CA CYS A 47 -8.75 -7.50 -0.46
C CYS A 47 -7.48 -8.16 0.11
N TYR A 48 -6.54 -7.35 0.60
CA TYR A 48 -5.34 -7.84 1.30
C TYR A 48 -5.67 -8.60 2.59
N GLU A 49 -6.86 -8.40 3.19
CA GLU A 49 -7.31 -9.16 4.36
C GLU A 49 -7.57 -10.63 4.09
N LEU A 50 -7.73 -11.04 2.82
CA LEU A 50 -7.96 -12.43 2.45
C LEU A 50 -6.81 -13.34 2.90
N ASP A 51 -5.60 -12.80 3.00
CA ASP A 51 -4.47 -13.51 3.58
C ASP A 51 -3.55 -12.58 4.37
N HIS A 52 -3.77 -12.56 5.68
CA HIS A 52 -2.91 -11.89 6.64
C HIS A 52 -2.09 -12.90 7.48
N SER A 53 -1.99 -14.16 7.07
CA SER A 53 -1.34 -15.22 7.88
C SER A 53 0.17 -15.01 8.09
N TYR A 54 0.79 -14.13 7.30
CA TYR A 54 2.18 -13.74 7.47
C TYR A 54 2.40 -12.70 8.59
N ARG A 55 1.33 -12.12 9.14
CA ARG A 55 1.40 -11.09 10.17
C ARG A 55 0.49 -11.45 11.36
N GLU A 56 0.91 -11.07 12.57
CA GLU A 56 0.05 -11.22 13.75
C GLU A 56 -1.04 -10.14 13.75
N THR A 57 -2.29 -10.55 13.86
CA THR A 57 -3.46 -9.70 14.04
C THR A 57 -4.20 -10.12 15.30
N LEU A 58 -4.95 -9.18 15.89
CA LEU A 58 -5.97 -9.48 16.87
C LEU A 58 -7.34 -9.50 16.17
N GLU A 59 -8.25 -10.27 16.74
CA GLU A 59 -9.68 -10.12 16.48
C GLU A 59 -10.25 -9.19 17.56
N PRO A 60 -10.28 -7.87 17.34
CA PRO A 60 -10.83 -6.96 18.32
C PRO A 60 -12.35 -7.13 18.42
N PRO A 61 -12.94 -6.83 19.60
CA PRO A 61 -14.37 -6.66 19.69
C PRO A 61 -14.81 -5.45 18.85
N LYS A 62 -16.10 -5.42 18.52
CA LYS A 62 -16.71 -4.24 17.89
C LYS A 62 -16.42 -2.99 18.73
N THR A 63 -15.95 -1.93 18.07
CA THR A 63 -15.63 -0.66 18.75
C THR A 63 -16.86 -0.11 19.47
N THR A 64 -16.69 0.23 20.75
CA THR A 64 -17.74 0.75 21.61
C THR A 64 -17.66 2.28 21.75
N GLN A 65 -18.66 2.88 22.40
CA GLN A 65 -18.61 4.30 22.74
C GLN A 65 -17.49 4.62 23.74
N GLU A 66 -17.23 3.72 24.70
CA GLU A 66 -16.12 3.86 25.65
C GLU A 66 -14.76 3.81 24.94
N ASP A 67 -14.64 3.00 23.88
CA ASP A 67 -13.45 3.00 23.04
C ASP A 67 -13.24 4.33 22.35
N TRP A 68 -14.32 4.88 21.78
CA TRP A 68 -14.30 6.16 21.08
C TRP A 68 -13.94 7.34 22.01
N GLU A 69 -14.52 7.39 23.20
CA GLU A 69 -14.21 8.42 24.20
C GLU A 69 -12.73 8.38 24.61
N PHE A 70 -12.20 7.18 24.84
CA PHE A 70 -10.77 6.99 25.10
C PHE A 70 -9.91 7.45 23.92
N ILE A 71 -10.29 7.12 22.68
CA ILE A 71 -9.57 7.53 21.46
C ILE A 71 -9.52 9.06 21.38
N LEU A 72 -10.64 9.74 21.55
CA LEU A 72 -10.72 11.20 21.50
C LEU A 72 -9.88 11.86 22.60
N ASP A 73 -9.99 11.39 23.85
CA ASP A 73 -9.18 11.88 24.97
C ASP A 73 -7.68 11.68 24.70
N TYR A 74 -7.30 10.52 24.16
CA TYR A 74 -5.91 10.22 23.82
C TYR A 74 -5.37 11.15 22.72
N ILE A 75 -6.14 11.38 21.65
CA ILE A 75 -5.73 12.23 20.53
C ILE A 75 -5.63 13.70 20.95
N ASN A 76 -6.55 14.18 21.79
CA ASN A 76 -6.53 15.56 22.28
C ASN A 76 -5.31 15.88 23.17
N LYS A 77 -4.68 14.86 23.77
CA LYS A 77 -3.42 15.02 24.51
C LYS A 77 -2.19 15.16 23.60
N LYS A 78 -2.32 14.88 22.30
CA LYS A 78 -1.22 14.99 21.33
C LYS A 78 -1.16 16.39 20.71
N PRO A 79 0.05 16.91 20.44
CA PRO A 79 0.20 18.19 19.76
C PRO A 79 -0.41 18.14 18.36
N THR A 80 -0.89 19.29 17.89
CA THR A 80 -1.47 19.44 16.55
C THR A 80 -0.36 19.63 15.53
N ASP A 81 -0.38 18.80 14.50
CA ASP A 81 0.41 18.99 13.28
C ASP A 81 -0.56 19.25 12.12
N PRO A 82 -0.58 20.47 11.55
CA PRO A 82 -1.46 20.82 10.43
C PRO A 82 -1.26 19.96 9.18
N LEU A 83 -0.12 19.28 9.04
CA LEU A 83 0.17 18.39 7.91
C LEU A 83 -0.19 16.93 8.20
N GLN A 84 -0.53 16.59 9.45
CA GLN A 84 -0.93 15.24 9.82
C GLN A 84 -2.42 15.04 9.61
N PHE A 85 -2.76 13.92 8.97
CA PHE A 85 -4.12 13.40 8.91
C PHE A 85 -4.18 12.08 9.71
N TRP A 86 -5.11 12.02 10.65
CA TRP A 86 -5.36 10.81 11.44
C TRP A 86 -6.21 9.84 10.62
N CYS A 87 -5.74 8.60 10.45
CA CYS A 87 -6.34 7.62 9.56
C CYS A 87 -7.44 6.81 10.24
N LEU A 88 -8.70 7.20 10.05
CA LEU A 88 -9.86 6.48 10.56
C LEU A 88 -10.08 5.16 9.78
N GLY A 89 -10.28 4.07 10.52
CA GLY A 89 -10.33 2.71 10.00
C GLY A 89 -8.95 2.11 9.69
N GLY A 90 -7.88 2.92 9.74
CA GLY A 90 -6.52 2.44 9.55
C GLY A 90 -6.08 1.57 10.72
N ASN A 91 -5.42 0.46 10.44
CA ASN A 91 -4.82 -0.40 11.47
C ASN A 91 -3.72 -1.31 10.89
N GLU A 92 -2.77 -1.70 11.72
CA GLU A 92 -1.67 -2.64 11.44
C GLU A 92 -1.91 -4.02 12.07
N TYR A 93 -2.59 -4.05 13.21
CA TYR A 93 -2.75 -5.21 14.09
C TYR A 93 -4.19 -5.67 14.26
N MET A 94 -5.14 -5.08 13.55
CA MET A 94 -6.56 -5.42 13.61
C MET A 94 -7.06 -5.82 12.22
N GLU A 95 -8.34 -6.15 12.10
CA GLU A 95 -8.96 -6.43 10.80
C GLU A 95 -9.11 -5.16 9.97
N TRP A 96 -8.93 -5.26 8.65
CA TRP A 96 -9.36 -4.17 7.76
C TRP A 96 -10.83 -4.35 7.39
N THR A 97 -11.58 -3.25 7.51
CA THR A 97 -12.98 -3.21 7.14
C THR A 97 -13.32 -1.84 6.58
N ASP A 98 -14.41 -1.76 5.81
CA ASP A 98 -15.03 -0.47 5.56
C ASP A 98 -15.63 0.07 6.87
N LEU A 99 -15.11 1.21 7.32
CA LEU A 99 -15.45 1.79 8.61
C LEU A 99 -16.90 2.26 8.67
N PHE A 100 -17.51 2.67 7.55
CA PHE A 100 -18.87 3.24 7.53
C PHE A 100 -19.97 2.18 7.62
N LEU A 101 -19.59 0.91 7.64
CA LEU A 101 -20.46 -0.18 8.06
C LEU A 101 -20.68 -0.20 9.58
N HIS A 102 -19.85 0.51 10.35
CA HIS A 102 -20.10 0.72 11.75
C HIS A 102 -21.22 1.76 11.92
N PRO A 103 -22.31 1.48 12.66
CA PRO A 103 -23.48 2.36 12.73
C PRO A 103 -23.18 3.74 13.32
N LYS A 104 -22.10 3.86 14.11
CA LYS A 104 -21.64 5.10 14.73
C LYS A 104 -20.57 5.85 13.93
N ALA A 105 -20.06 5.30 12.82
CA ALA A 105 -18.92 5.88 12.14
C ALA A 105 -19.13 7.33 11.67
N MET A 106 -20.30 7.64 11.10
CA MET A 106 -20.59 9.03 10.69
C MET A 106 -20.71 9.99 11.88
N GLU A 107 -21.26 9.53 13.00
CA GLU A 107 -21.35 10.29 14.26
C GLU A 107 -19.95 10.56 14.81
N TRP A 108 -19.09 9.54 14.80
CA TRP A 108 -17.70 9.66 15.25
C TRP A 108 -16.85 10.55 14.35
N VAL A 109 -17.08 10.57 13.03
CA VAL A 109 -16.44 11.56 12.15
C VAL A 109 -16.84 12.99 12.58
N GLU A 110 -18.12 13.22 12.88
CA GLU A 110 -18.58 14.52 13.37
C GLU A 110 -17.98 14.87 14.74
N ASP A 111 -17.98 13.94 15.68
CA ASP A 111 -17.37 14.12 17.01
C ASP A 111 -15.89 14.48 16.90
N PHE A 112 -15.14 13.76 16.05
CA PHE A 112 -13.74 14.03 15.83
C PHE A 112 -13.51 15.46 15.33
N LEU A 113 -14.29 15.91 14.34
CA LEU A 113 -14.17 17.25 13.79
C LEU A 113 -14.58 18.33 14.80
N ARG A 114 -15.57 18.05 15.63
CA ARG A 114 -16.09 18.99 16.63
C ARG A 114 -15.19 19.13 17.85
N TYR A 115 -14.66 18.01 18.36
CA TYR A 115 -13.99 17.95 19.66
C TYR A 115 -12.46 17.82 19.57
N THR A 116 -11.91 17.81 18.35
CA THR A 116 -10.47 17.92 18.12
C THR A 116 -10.19 19.06 17.15
N ASP A 117 -8.94 19.50 17.12
CA ASP A 117 -8.38 20.44 16.12
C ASP A 117 -7.55 19.72 15.03
N LYS A 118 -7.65 18.39 14.96
CA LYS A 118 -6.84 17.54 14.08
C LYS A 118 -7.50 17.33 12.71
N ASN A 119 -6.72 16.95 11.69
CA ASN A 119 -7.29 16.53 10.40
C ASN A 119 -7.55 15.02 10.39
N ILE A 120 -8.55 14.58 9.63
CA ILE A 120 -8.94 13.17 9.51
C ILE A 120 -8.82 12.71 8.06
N GLN A 121 -8.28 11.51 7.85
CA GLN A 121 -8.35 10.82 6.57
C GLN A 121 -9.05 9.49 6.72
N PHE A 122 -9.72 9.03 5.66
CA PHE A 122 -10.28 7.68 5.62
C PHE A 122 -10.46 7.16 4.20
N PHE A 123 -10.50 5.83 4.13
CA PHE A 123 -10.73 5.06 2.91
C PHE A 123 -12.05 4.29 3.05
N THR A 124 -12.90 4.34 2.03
CA THR A 124 -14.17 3.60 2.03
C THR A 124 -14.59 3.23 0.62
N VAL A 125 -15.34 2.13 0.47
CA VAL A 125 -16.04 1.75 -0.76
C VAL A 125 -17.36 2.52 -0.95
N GLY A 126 -17.69 3.46 -0.05
CA GLY A 126 -18.74 4.45 -0.25
C GLY A 126 -20.03 4.25 0.57
N PHE A 127 -20.00 3.52 1.68
CA PHE A 127 -21.18 3.35 2.58
C PHE A 127 -21.57 4.61 3.35
N VAL A 128 -20.99 5.76 3.00
CA VAL A 128 -21.18 7.04 3.67
C VAL A 128 -22.61 7.57 3.53
N HIS A 129 -23.04 8.32 4.54
CA HIS A 129 -24.26 9.12 4.47
C HIS A 129 -23.99 10.42 3.68
N VAL A 130 -24.29 10.41 2.38
CA VAL A 130 -23.93 11.45 1.39
C VAL A 130 -24.23 12.88 1.86
N PRO A 131 -25.47 13.28 2.24
CA PRO A 131 -25.72 14.66 2.66
C PRO A 131 -24.87 15.11 3.86
N LYS A 132 -24.62 14.19 4.79
CA LYS A 132 -23.94 14.51 6.04
C LYS A 132 -22.45 14.68 5.82
N ILE A 133 -21.81 13.82 5.04
CA ILE A 133 -20.37 13.94 4.82
C ILE A 133 -20.02 15.23 4.04
N HIS A 134 -20.84 15.61 3.05
CA HIS A 134 -20.65 16.88 2.34
C HIS A 134 -20.93 18.10 3.21
N GLN A 135 -21.95 18.05 4.07
CA GLN A 135 -22.18 19.09 5.08
C GLN A 135 -20.95 19.25 5.99
N LEU A 136 -20.39 18.15 6.51
CA LEU A 136 -19.21 18.20 7.38
C LEU A 136 -17.98 18.75 6.65
N ALA A 137 -17.75 18.36 5.39
CA ALA A 137 -16.64 18.90 4.59
C ALA A 137 -16.78 20.41 4.35
N ALA A 138 -18.00 20.91 4.14
CA ALA A 138 -18.26 22.35 4.02
C ALA A 138 -18.10 23.09 5.35
N GLN A 139 -18.50 22.47 6.47
CA GLN A 139 -18.40 23.05 7.81
C GLN A 139 -16.96 23.10 8.33
N TYR A 140 -16.13 22.11 7.96
CA TYR A 140 -14.76 21.95 8.41
C TYR A 140 -13.79 21.88 7.21
N PRO A 141 -13.63 22.99 6.46
CA PRO A 141 -12.87 22.98 5.21
C PRO A 141 -11.40 22.59 5.45
N GLY A 142 -10.88 21.71 4.59
CA GLY A 142 -9.49 21.25 4.62
C GLY A 142 -9.17 20.21 5.71
N ARG A 143 -10.12 19.87 6.59
CA ARG A 143 -9.89 18.91 7.70
C ARG A 143 -10.23 17.46 7.36
N ILE A 144 -10.90 17.21 6.24
CA ILE A 144 -11.29 15.87 5.79
C ILE A 144 -10.51 15.53 4.52
N ASN A 145 -9.74 14.45 4.55
CA ASN A 145 -9.18 13.80 3.37
C ASN A 145 -9.95 12.48 3.12
N PHE A 146 -10.95 12.53 2.25
CA PHE A 146 -11.79 11.37 1.93
C PHE A 146 -11.30 10.71 0.64
N GLU A 147 -10.75 9.52 0.80
CA GLU A 147 -10.35 8.64 -0.31
C GLU A 147 -11.44 7.61 -0.63
N LEU A 148 -12.02 7.71 -1.82
CA LEU A 148 -13.09 6.82 -2.27
C LEU A 148 -12.54 5.66 -3.09
N SER A 149 -12.70 4.43 -2.59
CA SER A 149 -12.37 3.19 -3.30
C SER A 149 -13.47 2.86 -4.32
N VAL A 150 -13.43 3.54 -5.48
CA VAL A 150 -14.33 3.27 -6.60
C VAL A 150 -14.06 1.89 -7.17
N ILE A 151 -12.79 1.48 -7.30
CA ILE A 151 -12.30 0.24 -7.93
C ILE A 151 -12.63 0.17 -9.41
N THR A 152 -13.91 0.14 -9.75
CA THR A 152 -14.42 0.34 -11.11
C THR A 152 -15.92 0.68 -11.11
N LEU A 153 -16.38 1.41 -12.13
CA LEU A 153 -17.82 1.62 -12.42
C LEU A 153 -18.35 0.63 -13.46
N SER A 154 -17.49 -0.21 -14.03
CA SER A 154 -17.83 -1.22 -15.05
C SER A 154 -18.59 -2.43 -14.48
N HIS A 155 -18.97 -3.33 -15.38
CA HIS A 155 -19.64 -4.59 -15.04
C HIS A 155 -18.82 -5.51 -14.11
N TYR A 156 -17.50 -5.33 -14.00
CA TYR A 156 -16.65 -6.07 -13.07
C TYR A 156 -16.93 -5.75 -11.59
N ARG A 157 -17.56 -4.61 -11.29
CA ARG A 157 -17.80 -4.16 -9.91
C ARG A 157 -18.51 -5.20 -9.07
N GLN A 158 -19.60 -5.78 -9.57
CA GLN A 158 -20.39 -6.77 -8.81
C GLN A 158 -19.59 -8.04 -8.52
N ARG A 159 -18.69 -8.43 -9.43
CA ARG A 159 -17.81 -9.58 -9.21
C ARG A 159 -16.74 -9.26 -8.16
N LEU A 160 -16.07 -8.12 -8.30
CA LEU A 160 -14.94 -7.73 -7.45
C LEU A 160 -15.36 -7.30 -6.04
N MET A 161 -16.56 -6.71 -5.90
CA MET A 161 -17.11 -6.20 -4.65
C MET A 161 -18.63 -6.51 -4.57
N PRO A 162 -19.00 -7.77 -4.31
CA PRO A 162 -20.39 -8.25 -4.44
C PRO A 162 -21.38 -7.52 -3.53
N HIS A 163 -20.91 -6.97 -2.41
CA HIS A 163 -21.76 -6.28 -1.45
C HIS A 163 -21.44 -4.79 -1.31
N ALA A 164 -20.63 -4.20 -2.20
CA ALA A 164 -20.35 -2.76 -2.17
C ALA A 164 -21.60 -1.93 -2.55
N PRO A 165 -21.62 -0.62 -2.22
CA PRO A 165 -22.66 0.28 -2.66
C PRO A 165 -22.82 0.28 -4.19
N ALA A 166 -24.07 0.41 -4.63
CA ALA A 166 -24.40 0.51 -6.04
C ALA A 166 -23.73 1.73 -6.70
N VAL A 167 -23.43 1.64 -7.99
CA VAL A 167 -22.81 2.74 -8.76
C VAL A 167 -23.60 4.04 -8.61
N LYS A 168 -24.93 4.00 -8.69
CA LYS A 168 -25.79 5.18 -8.50
C LYS A 168 -25.55 5.90 -7.15
N HIS A 169 -25.26 5.15 -6.09
CA HIS A 169 -24.91 5.75 -4.79
C HIS A 169 -23.52 6.36 -4.84
N LEU A 170 -22.53 5.65 -5.39
CA LEU A 170 -21.18 6.18 -5.56
C LEU A 170 -21.12 7.49 -6.35
N LEU A 171 -21.90 7.61 -7.43
CA LEU A 171 -21.93 8.84 -8.21
C LEU A 171 -22.41 10.03 -7.37
N LYS A 172 -23.34 9.81 -6.43
CA LYS A 172 -23.77 10.85 -5.48
C LYS A 172 -22.72 11.17 -4.42
N VAL A 173 -21.90 10.19 -4.02
CA VAL A 173 -20.77 10.41 -3.11
C VAL A 173 -19.70 11.26 -3.81
N LEU A 174 -19.43 10.99 -5.09
CA LEU A 174 -18.48 11.75 -5.92
C LEU A 174 -18.95 13.17 -6.19
N ASP A 175 -20.27 13.36 -6.36
CA ASP A 175 -20.94 14.64 -6.58
C ASP A 175 -21.01 15.48 -5.29
N GLY A 176 -19.85 15.80 -4.73
CA GLY A 176 -19.77 16.71 -3.61
C GLY A 176 -18.34 17.01 -3.15
N PRO A 177 -18.18 18.05 -2.32
CA PRO A 177 -16.88 18.63 -1.99
C PRO A 177 -16.03 17.79 -1.03
N ALA A 178 -16.59 16.68 -0.52
CA ALA A 178 -15.91 15.90 0.50
C ALA A 178 -14.84 14.98 -0.10
N VAL A 179 -15.07 14.43 -1.30
CA VAL A 179 -14.18 13.44 -1.91
C VAL A 179 -12.91 14.11 -2.39
N SER A 180 -11.79 13.77 -1.75
CA SER A 180 -10.47 14.31 -2.04
C SER A 180 -9.78 13.53 -3.16
N SER A 181 -9.94 12.21 -3.16
CA SER A 181 -9.42 11.32 -4.20
C SER A 181 -10.38 10.16 -4.50
N ALA A 182 -10.31 9.65 -5.72
CA ALA A 182 -11.03 8.46 -6.15
C ALA A 182 -10.05 7.43 -6.72
N ASN A 183 -10.07 6.22 -6.16
CA ASN A 183 -9.15 5.14 -6.50
C ASN A 183 -9.87 4.11 -7.39
N PHE A 184 -9.40 3.91 -8.63
CA PHE A 184 -10.00 2.98 -9.60
C PHE A 184 -8.93 2.35 -10.51
N TYR A 185 -9.23 1.22 -11.13
CA TYR A 185 -8.21 0.37 -11.74
C TYR A 185 -8.63 -0.16 -13.11
N THR A 186 -7.64 -0.48 -13.93
CA THR A 186 -7.84 -1.18 -15.20
C THR A 186 -8.07 -2.67 -14.99
N PHE A 187 -9.01 -3.21 -15.76
CA PHE A 187 -9.34 -4.64 -15.81
C PHE A 187 -9.44 -5.15 -17.26
N ASP A 188 -9.90 -4.29 -18.17
CA ASP A 188 -10.02 -4.54 -19.61
C ASP A 188 -9.93 -3.21 -20.38
N ALA A 189 -10.00 -3.26 -21.70
CA ALA A 189 -10.16 -2.08 -22.53
C ALA A 189 -11.37 -1.23 -22.08
N ASP A 190 -11.19 0.10 -22.05
CA ASP A 190 -12.22 1.08 -21.74
C ASP A 190 -12.83 0.93 -20.34
N THR A 191 -12.07 0.38 -19.39
CA THR A 191 -12.51 0.28 -17.98
C THR A 191 -12.04 1.48 -17.17
N MET A 192 -10.73 1.64 -16.99
CA MET A 192 -10.14 2.72 -16.20
C MET A 192 -10.34 4.08 -16.88
N SER A 193 -10.23 4.15 -18.20
CA SER A 193 -10.36 5.39 -18.96
C SER A 193 -11.80 5.91 -18.99
N ALA A 194 -12.79 5.04 -19.16
CA ALA A 194 -14.20 5.41 -19.07
C ALA A 194 -14.57 5.85 -17.64
N ASP A 195 -14.05 5.15 -16.62
CA ASP A 195 -14.24 5.52 -15.22
C ASP A 195 -13.65 6.92 -14.94
N ALA A 196 -12.43 7.22 -15.43
CA ALA A 196 -11.80 8.52 -15.28
C ALA A 196 -12.62 9.65 -15.90
N VAL A 197 -13.11 9.47 -17.14
CA VAL A 197 -13.96 10.46 -17.83
C VAL A 197 -15.26 10.69 -17.05
N THR A 198 -15.90 9.61 -16.60
CA THR A 198 -17.16 9.69 -15.84
C THR A 198 -16.97 10.42 -14.52
N ILE A 199 -15.92 10.09 -13.76
CA ILE A 199 -15.61 10.74 -12.49
C ILE A 199 -15.28 12.22 -12.71
N SER A 200 -14.47 12.53 -13.73
CA SER A 200 -14.08 13.91 -14.05
C SER A 200 -15.27 14.80 -14.42
N GLN A 201 -16.26 14.26 -15.15
CA GLN A 201 -17.49 14.98 -15.46
C GLN A 201 -18.31 15.36 -14.22
N ILE A 202 -18.26 14.53 -13.17
CA ILE A 202 -19.00 14.74 -11.92
C ILE A 202 -18.21 15.64 -10.97
N ASN A 203 -16.91 15.39 -10.83
CA ASN A 203 -16.05 16.10 -9.89
C ASN A 203 -14.68 16.35 -10.52
N GLN A 204 -14.49 17.57 -11.00
CA GLN A 204 -13.23 18.01 -11.64
C GLN A 204 -12.11 18.29 -10.63
N THR A 205 -12.45 18.38 -9.35
CA THR A 205 -11.52 18.78 -8.27
C THR A 205 -10.92 17.60 -7.52
N CYS A 206 -11.53 16.41 -7.60
CA CYS A 206 -10.99 15.22 -6.96
C CYS A 206 -9.73 14.73 -7.68
N VAL A 207 -8.79 14.19 -6.92
CA VAL A 207 -7.61 13.52 -7.48
C VAL A 207 -8.03 12.18 -8.06
N LEU A 208 -7.71 11.94 -9.33
CA LEU A 208 -7.91 10.63 -9.96
C LEU A 208 -6.70 9.75 -9.64
N TRP A 209 -6.90 8.74 -8.80
CA TRP A 209 -5.89 7.77 -8.45
C TRP A 209 -6.16 6.46 -9.17
N MET A 210 -5.28 6.13 -10.11
CA MET A 210 -5.50 5.12 -11.13
C MET A 210 -4.44 4.02 -11.05
N GLY A 211 -4.55 2.95 -11.82
CA GLY A 211 -3.49 1.94 -11.93
C GLY A 211 -4.02 0.55 -12.21
N CYS A 212 -3.25 -0.47 -11.86
CA CYS A 212 -3.70 -1.85 -11.80
C CYS A 212 -3.59 -2.38 -10.37
N LEU A 213 -4.41 -3.38 -10.05
CA LEU A 213 -4.25 -4.12 -8.80
C LEU A 213 -3.18 -5.21 -8.98
N THR A 214 -2.31 -5.37 -7.99
CA THR A 214 -1.28 -6.42 -7.98
C THR A 214 -1.82 -7.67 -7.27
N PRO A 215 -1.87 -8.84 -7.94
CA PRO A 215 -2.26 -10.09 -7.30
C PRO A 215 -1.31 -10.46 -6.16
N VAL A 216 -1.87 -10.81 -5.00
CA VAL A 216 -1.15 -11.35 -3.85
C VAL A 216 -1.62 -12.76 -3.51
N ARG A 217 -0.99 -13.40 -2.53
CA ARG A 217 -1.37 -14.72 -2.02
C ARG A 217 -2.80 -14.71 -1.47
N GLY A 218 -3.49 -15.85 -1.59
CA GLY A 218 -4.86 -16.03 -1.10
C GLY A 218 -5.96 -15.67 -2.10
N LEU A 219 -5.66 -14.94 -3.18
CA LEU A 219 -6.65 -14.58 -4.19
C LEU A 219 -7.11 -15.80 -5.01
N LYS A 220 -8.39 -15.85 -5.38
CA LYS A 220 -8.91 -16.82 -6.35
C LYS A 220 -8.19 -16.67 -7.69
N GLN A 221 -7.93 -17.78 -8.38
CA GLN A 221 -7.19 -17.76 -9.65
C GLN A 221 -7.85 -16.86 -10.70
N ASP A 222 -9.17 -16.92 -10.84
CA ASP A 222 -9.87 -16.09 -11.82
C ASP A 222 -9.77 -14.60 -11.50
N THR A 223 -9.76 -14.22 -10.23
CA THR A 223 -9.58 -12.82 -9.79
C THR A 223 -8.15 -12.36 -10.04
N ALA A 224 -7.16 -13.19 -9.70
CA ALA A 224 -5.76 -12.92 -10.02
C ALA A 224 -5.52 -12.81 -11.53
N ALA A 225 -6.17 -13.65 -12.34
CA ALA A 225 -6.11 -13.58 -13.80
C ALA A 225 -6.70 -12.27 -14.34
N LEU A 226 -7.85 -11.84 -13.82
CA LEU A 226 -8.46 -10.56 -14.18
C LEU A 226 -7.56 -9.36 -13.83
N MET A 227 -6.92 -9.38 -12.66
CA MET A 227 -5.98 -8.32 -12.26
C MET A 227 -4.74 -8.28 -13.17
N ARG A 228 -4.20 -9.45 -13.54
CA ARG A 228 -3.11 -9.56 -14.53
C ARG A 228 -3.51 -9.06 -15.91
N GLN A 229 -4.74 -9.36 -16.34
CA GLN A 229 -5.31 -8.81 -17.57
C GLN A 229 -5.35 -7.28 -17.50
N GLY A 230 -5.82 -6.71 -16.40
CA GLY A 230 -5.80 -5.26 -16.18
C GLY A 230 -4.41 -4.65 -16.44
N ARG A 231 -3.37 -5.29 -15.91
CA ARG A 231 -1.97 -4.88 -16.13
C ARG A 231 -1.57 -4.87 -17.61
N THR A 232 -2.11 -5.75 -18.45
CA THR A 232 -1.80 -5.73 -19.90
C THR A 232 -2.45 -4.58 -20.64
N PHE A 233 -3.58 -4.06 -20.13
CA PHE A 233 -4.29 -2.91 -20.70
C PHE A 233 -3.86 -1.55 -20.11
N LEU A 234 -3.11 -1.56 -19.00
CA LEU A 234 -2.65 -0.35 -18.32
C LEU A 234 -1.98 0.67 -19.26
N PRO A 235 -1.09 0.29 -20.21
CA PRO A 235 -0.47 1.25 -21.13
C PRO A 235 -1.48 2.00 -22.00
N GLN A 236 -2.43 1.28 -22.59
CA GLN A 236 -3.44 1.85 -23.49
C GLN A 236 -4.44 2.71 -22.72
N GLU A 237 -4.93 2.22 -21.57
CA GLU A 237 -5.86 2.96 -20.71
C GLU A 237 -5.23 4.26 -20.19
N ALA A 238 -3.98 4.22 -19.73
CA ALA A 238 -3.28 5.41 -19.26
C ALA A 238 -3.07 6.44 -20.39
N SER A 239 -2.73 5.98 -21.60
CA SER A 239 -2.54 6.85 -22.76
C SER A 239 -3.84 7.56 -23.14
N ARG A 240 -4.97 6.84 -23.15
CA ARG A 240 -6.30 7.42 -23.40
C ARG A 240 -6.65 8.53 -22.40
N ILE A 241 -6.40 8.31 -21.11
CA ILE A 241 -6.68 9.31 -20.07
C ILE A 241 -5.79 10.53 -20.22
N TYR A 242 -4.51 10.32 -20.52
CA TYR A 242 -3.55 11.39 -20.74
C TYR A 242 -3.94 12.25 -21.95
N GLU A 243 -4.34 11.61 -23.06
CA GLU A 243 -4.80 12.28 -24.28
C GLU A 243 -6.16 12.98 -24.11
N ALA A 244 -7.02 12.47 -23.22
CA ALA A 244 -8.30 13.10 -22.91
C ALA A 244 -8.15 14.47 -22.21
N GLY A 245 -6.98 14.80 -21.66
CA GLY A 245 -6.68 16.13 -21.11
C GLY A 245 -7.62 16.53 -19.96
N LEU A 246 -8.00 15.57 -19.10
CA LEU A 246 -8.93 15.81 -18.00
C LEU A 246 -8.39 16.90 -17.05
N PRO A 247 -9.26 17.78 -16.50
CA PRO A 247 -8.84 18.87 -15.62
C PRO A 247 -8.34 18.41 -14.24
N ASN A 248 -8.64 17.17 -13.86
CA ASN A 248 -8.26 16.61 -12.56
C ASN A 248 -6.75 16.44 -12.43
N LEU A 249 -6.26 16.56 -11.20
CA LEU A 249 -4.94 16.03 -10.86
C LEU A 249 -4.97 14.50 -10.99
N THR A 250 -3.98 13.95 -11.69
CA THR A 250 -3.91 12.51 -11.96
C THR A 250 -2.68 11.88 -11.32
N THR A 251 -2.90 10.77 -10.64
CA THR A 251 -1.87 9.89 -10.12
C THR A 251 -2.16 8.46 -10.58
N ILE A 252 -1.12 7.69 -10.81
CA ILE A 252 -1.15 6.33 -11.30
C ILE A 252 -0.24 5.47 -10.42
N HIS A 253 -0.85 4.56 -9.67
CA HIS A 253 -0.11 3.52 -8.98
C HIS A 253 0.43 2.56 -10.04
N THR A 254 1.75 2.51 -10.11
CA THR A 254 2.44 1.66 -11.06
C THR A 254 3.05 0.49 -10.31
N GLU A 255 3.06 -0.66 -10.97
CA GLU A 255 3.74 -1.85 -10.47
C GLU A 255 5.20 -1.56 -10.10
N ALA A 256 5.75 -2.33 -9.16
CA ALA A 256 7.06 -2.05 -8.57
C ALA A 256 8.20 -1.89 -9.60
N TYR A 257 8.17 -2.64 -10.71
CA TYR A 257 9.16 -2.52 -11.80
C TYR A 257 9.08 -1.19 -12.55
N ILE A 258 7.87 -0.67 -12.80
CA ILE A 258 7.66 0.63 -13.43
C ILE A 258 8.19 1.73 -12.50
N THR A 259 7.80 1.67 -11.23
CA THR A 259 8.28 2.61 -10.20
C THR A 259 9.80 2.60 -10.10
N ALA A 260 10.43 1.41 -10.12
CA ALA A 260 11.88 1.28 -10.11
C ALA A 260 12.53 1.89 -11.36
N PHE A 261 11.94 1.71 -12.55
CA PHE A 261 12.45 2.29 -13.79
C PHE A 261 12.36 3.81 -13.81
N LEU A 262 11.22 4.39 -13.44
CA LEU A 262 11.05 5.84 -13.37
C LEU A 262 12.10 6.46 -12.42
N ASN A 263 12.46 5.75 -11.36
CA ASN A 263 13.43 6.20 -10.37
C ASN A 263 14.87 5.69 -10.58
N ARG A 264 15.17 5.07 -11.73
CA ARG A 264 16.43 4.36 -11.99
C ARG A 264 17.69 5.17 -11.72
N LYS A 265 17.72 6.45 -12.14
CA LYS A 265 18.88 7.34 -11.95
C LYS A 265 19.17 7.54 -10.47
N ARG A 266 18.11 7.69 -9.66
CA ARG A 266 18.21 7.90 -8.22
C ARG A 266 18.61 6.64 -7.48
N ILE A 267 18.04 5.50 -7.85
CA ILE A 267 18.45 4.18 -7.34
C ILE A 267 19.95 3.99 -7.60
N VAL A 268 20.39 4.17 -8.85
CA VAL A 268 21.78 4.01 -9.25
C VAL A 268 22.71 4.94 -8.47
N SER A 269 22.40 6.24 -8.41
CA SER A 269 23.21 7.22 -7.67
C SER A 269 23.31 6.89 -6.18
N LEU A 270 22.21 6.47 -5.55
CA LEU A 270 22.22 6.09 -4.15
C LEU A 270 23.12 4.88 -3.93
N PHE A 271 23.00 3.84 -4.75
CA PHE A 271 23.83 2.64 -4.65
C PHE A 271 25.32 2.92 -4.87
N ASP A 272 25.68 3.82 -5.78
CA ASP A 272 27.07 4.24 -5.98
C ASP A 272 27.65 4.89 -4.72
N SER A 273 26.83 5.66 -3.99
CA SER A 273 27.22 6.35 -2.74
C SER A 273 27.41 5.45 -1.53
N LEU A 274 27.11 4.15 -1.65
CA LEU A 274 27.22 3.17 -0.56
C LEU A 274 28.61 2.55 -0.47
N GLY A 275 29.50 2.80 -1.44
CA GLY A 275 30.86 2.26 -1.43
C GLY A 275 30.91 0.73 -1.56
N LEU A 276 29.88 0.12 -2.15
CA LEU A 276 29.77 -1.32 -2.32
C LEU A 276 30.86 -1.86 -3.27
N GLU A 277 31.47 -2.98 -2.88
CA GLU A 277 32.51 -3.68 -3.61
C GLU A 277 31.98 -4.92 -4.35
N LYS A 278 32.78 -5.45 -5.30
CA LYS A 278 32.38 -6.58 -6.17
C LYS A 278 31.97 -7.84 -5.42
N ASN A 279 32.44 -8.00 -4.19
CA ASN A 279 32.15 -9.18 -3.36
C ASN A 279 31.05 -8.94 -2.34
N ASP A 280 30.56 -7.71 -2.19
CA ASP A 280 29.46 -7.40 -1.31
C ASP A 280 28.18 -8.00 -1.86
N THR A 281 27.50 -8.81 -1.05
CA THR A 281 26.19 -9.36 -1.41
C THR A 281 25.10 -8.44 -0.93
N VAL A 282 24.23 -7.98 -1.82
CA VAL A 282 23.19 -6.98 -1.52
C VAL A 282 21.82 -7.54 -1.86
N VAL A 283 20.93 -7.54 -0.87
CA VAL A 283 19.57 -8.08 -0.96
C VAL A 283 18.63 -7.09 -1.63
N MET A 284 17.81 -7.56 -2.58
CA MET A 284 16.72 -6.79 -3.17
C MET A 284 15.69 -7.67 -3.89
N ALA A 285 14.49 -7.14 -4.07
CA ALA A 285 13.50 -7.75 -4.95
C ALA A 285 13.86 -7.51 -6.43
N GLY A 286 13.12 -8.15 -7.33
CA GLY A 286 13.31 -8.16 -8.78
C GLY A 286 13.30 -6.78 -9.41
N SER A 287 12.43 -5.87 -8.97
CA SER A 287 12.28 -4.54 -9.56
C SER A 287 13.59 -3.74 -9.51
N VAL A 288 14.19 -3.67 -8.32
CA VAL A 288 15.49 -3.02 -8.09
C VAL A 288 16.64 -3.87 -8.63
N HIS A 289 16.56 -5.20 -8.51
CA HIS A 289 17.55 -6.11 -9.09
C HIS A 289 17.74 -5.88 -10.59
N LYS A 290 16.65 -5.74 -11.36
CA LYS A 290 16.69 -5.46 -12.80
C LYS A 290 17.40 -4.13 -13.08
N ILE A 291 17.09 -3.07 -12.33
CA ILE A 291 17.76 -1.77 -12.49
C ILE A 291 19.26 -1.87 -12.26
N LEU A 292 19.68 -2.48 -11.15
CA LEU A 292 21.11 -2.59 -10.85
C LEU A 292 21.83 -3.54 -11.81
N SER A 293 21.18 -4.62 -12.24
CA SER A 293 21.71 -5.54 -13.25
C SER A 293 21.84 -4.89 -14.63
N MET A 294 20.96 -3.95 -14.97
CA MET A 294 21.05 -3.20 -16.22
C MET A 294 22.17 -2.16 -16.19
N PHE A 295 22.25 -1.36 -15.13
CA PHE A 295 23.07 -0.15 -15.10
C PHE A 295 24.38 -0.26 -14.28
N ARG A 296 24.53 -1.27 -13.44
CA ARG A 296 25.66 -1.43 -12.50
C ARG A 296 26.19 -2.86 -12.44
N LYS A 297 26.29 -3.50 -13.61
CA LYS A 297 26.93 -4.81 -13.76
C LYS A 297 28.30 -4.83 -13.09
N ASN A 298 28.60 -5.90 -12.38
CA ASN A 298 29.89 -6.13 -11.72
C ASN A 298 30.28 -5.10 -10.64
N ARG A 299 29.33 -4.30 -10.11
CA ARG A 299 29.60 -3.38 -8.99
C ARG A 299 29.58 -4.10 -7.65
N ALA A 300 28.56 -4.92 -7.43
CA ALA A 300 28.37 -5.78 -6.26
C ALA A 300 27.64 -7.07 -6.70
N ARG A 301 27.48 -8.03 -5.77
CA ARG A 301 26.67 -9.23 -6.00
C ARG A 301 25.23 -8.93 -5.59
N PHE A 302 24.37 -8.63 -6.56
CA PHE A 302 22.96 -8.39 -6.28
C PHE A 302 22.24 -9.73 -6.10
N LEU A 303 21.80 -10.00 -4.87
CA LEU A 303 21.02 -11.17 -4.52
C LEU A 303 19.55 -10.86 -4.75
N PHE A 304 19.00 -11.41 -5.85
CA PHE A 304 17.57 -11.39 -6.10
C PHE A 304 16.83 -12.26 -5.09
N VAL A 305 15.87 -11.67 -4.38
CA VAL A 305 14.99 -12.37 -3.44
C VAL A 305 13.53 -12.25 -3.93
N PRO A 306 12.85 -13.37 -4.24
CA PRO A 306 11.43 -13.35 -4.58
C PRO A 306 10.59 -13.08 -3.33
N ASN A 307 9.48 -12.35 -3.48
CA ASN A 307 8.54 -12.09 -2.38
C ASN A 307 7.59 -13.28 -2.17
N ALA A 308 8.15 -14.42 -1.75
CA ALA A 308 7.39 -15.65 -1.59
C ALA A 308 6.35 -15.56 -0.47
N THR A 309 6.59 -14.72 0.54
CA THR A 309 5.70 -14.53 1.68
C THR A 309 4.39 -13.87 1.28
N LEU A 310 4.44 -12.76 0.55
CA LEU A 310 3.23 -12.13 0.00
C LEU A 310 2.66 -12.90 -1.20
N GLY A 311 3.47 -13.78 -1.81
CA GLY A 311 3.11 -14.54 -3.00
C GLY A 311 2.65 -13.65 -4.16
N GLY A 312 2.08 -14.29 -5.19
CA GLY A 312 1.56 -13.58 -6.35
C GLY A 312 2.65 -12.83 -7.12
N ASP A 313 2.32 -11.61 -7.55
CA ASP A 313 3.12 -10.84 -8.51
C ASP A 313 3.92 -9.71 -7.84
N SER A 314 3.97 -9.67 -6.49
CA SER A 314 4.65 -8.64 -5.72
C SER A 314 6.17 -8.67 -5.93
N ASP A 315 6.73 -7.52 -6.34
CA ASP A 315 8.16 -7.39 -6.65
C ASP A 315 8.83 -6.19 -5.95
N CYS A 316 8.34 -5.83 -4.76
CA CYS A 316 8.80 -4.67 -4.01
C CYS A 316 9.80 -5.04 -2.91
N THR A 317 10.98 -4.42 -2.92
CA THR A 317 12.03 -4.65 -1.89
C THR A 317 11.57 -4.29 -0.48
N VAL A 318 10.71 -3.28 -0.33
CA VAL A 318 10.15 -2.88 0.98
C VAL A 318 9.30 -3.98 1.60
N LEU A 319 8.73 -4.84 0.76
CA LEU A 319 7.81 -5.90 1.16
C LEU A 319 8.51 -7.25 1.34
N LEU A 320 9.84 -7.32 1.24
CA LEU A 320 10.56 -8.54 1.54
C LEU A 320 10.51 -8.85 3.04
N THR A 321 10.43 -10.13 3.37
CA THR A 321 10.63 -10.62 4.72
C THR A 321 12.03 -11.21 4.91
N PHE A 322 12.46 -11.28 6.16
CA PHE A 322 13.66 -12.03 6.53
C PHE A 322 13.54 -13.52 6.20
N ASP A 323 12.33 -14.08 6.16
CA ASP A 323 12.10 -15.46 5.71
C ASP A 323 12.36 -15.63 4.21
N ASP A 324 11.88 -14.71 3.38
CA ASP A 324 12.17 -14.68 1.94
C ASP A 324 13.69 -14.63 1.70
N ILE A 325 14.37 -13.75 2.45
CA ILE A 325 15.83 -13.60 2.38
C ILE A 325 16.51 -14.90 2.81
N ALA A 326 16.12 -15.47 3.96
CA ALA A 326 16.73 -16.69 4.50
C ALA A 326 16.64 -17.87 3.54
N ARG A 327 15.51 -18.04 2.85
CA ARG A 327 15.32 -19.07 1.82
C ARG A 327 16.24 -18.91 0.63
N ARG A 328 16.66 -17.68 0.31
CA ARG A 328 17.56 -17.38 -0.81
C ARG A 328 19.04 -17.54 -0.47
N LEU A 329 19.40 -17.46 0.81
CA LEU A 329 20.78 -17.61 1.25
C LEU A 329 21.31 -19.04 0.96
N THR A 330 22.50 -19.11 0.39
CA THR A 330 23.18 -20.38 0.09
C THR A 330 24.51 -20.48 0.83
N ARG A 331 25.44 -19.56 0.59
CA ARG A 331 26.83 -19.63 1.06
C ARG A 331 27.33 -18.30 1.63
N GLU A 332 26.48 -17.28 1.60
CA GLU A 332 26.76 -15.93 2.08
C GLU A 332 27.06 -15.96 3.59
N LYS A 333 28.20 -15.39 3.99
CA LYS A 333 28.52 -15.17 5.42
C LYS A 333 28.18 -13.76 5.89
N VAL A 334 28.12 -12.81 4.94
CA VAL A 334 27.78 -11.42 5.17
C VAL A 334 26.82 -10.99 4.05
N VAL A 335 25.73 -10.32 4.41
CA VAL A 335 24.80 -9.72 3.45
C VAL A 335 24.50 -8.27 3.82
N HIS A 336 24.21 -7.47 2.80
CA HIS A 336 23.78 -6.08 2.93
C HIS A 336 22.28 -6.00 2.72
N ILE A 337 21.56 -5.52 3.73
CA ILE A 337 20.09 -5.43 3.68
C ILE A 337 19.69 -3.95 3.70
N PRO A 338 18.90 -3.48 2.71
CA PRO A 338 18.28 -2.16 2.75
C PRO A 338 17.50 -1.93 4.04
N LYS A 339 17.69 -0.78 4.68
CA LYS A 339 16.97 -0.44 5.92
C LYS A 339 15.45 -0.45 5.74
N CYS A 340 14.95 -0.15 4.54
CA CYS A 340 13.52 -0.18 4.24
C CYS A 340 12.86 -1.54 4.45
N VAL A 341 13.60 -2.65 4.38
CA VAL A 341 13.10 -4.02 4.66
C VAL A 341 12.73 -4.18 6.14
N MET A 342 13.35 -3.40 7.02
CA MET A 342 13.29 -3.57 8.48
C MET A 342 12.72 -2.33 9.19
N GLN A 343 11.89 -1.57 8.48
CA GLN A 343 11.16 -0.39 8.95
C GLN A 343 9.65 -0.59 8.76
N SER A 344 9.15 -1.73 9.22
CA SER A 344 7.71 -1.96 9.22
C SER A 344 7.02 -1.10 10.29
N GLY A 345 5.70 -0.93 10.15
CA GLY A 345 4.88 -0.31 11.20
C GLY A 345 4.89 -1.08 12.53
N ARG A 346 5.54 -2.25 12.56
CA ARG A 346 5.54 -3.17 13.70
C ARG A 346 6.68 -2.96 14.68
N GLY A 347 7.73 -2.28 14.25
CA GLY A 347 8.85 -1.94 15.12
C GLY A 347 10.14 -1.66 14.37
N LEU A 348 11.11 -1.12 15.10
CA LEU A 348 12.45 -0.90 14.56
C LEU A 348 13.16 -2.23 14.35
N TYR A 349 13.86 -2.36 13.22
CA TYR A 349 14.61 -3.56 12.85
C TYR A 349 13.74 -4.82 12.75
N MET A 350 12.48 -4.64 12.37
CA MET A 350 11.53 -5.71 12.09
C MET A 350 11.06 -5.64 10.65
N ASP A 351 10.95 -6.81 10.02
CA ASP A 351 10.31 -6.90 8.71
C ASP A 351 8.78 -6.77 8.79
N ILE A 352 8.10 -6.88 7.65
CA ILE A 352 6.64 -6.78 7.57
C ILE A 352 5.90 -7.96 8.22
N ALA A 353 6.59 -9.09 8.44
CA ALA A 353 6.04 -10.25 9.15
C ALA A 353 6.24 -10.14 10.68
N GLY A 354 7.04 -9.16 11.14
CA GLY A 354 7.35 -8.94 12.55
C GLY A 354 8.58 -9.71 13.04
N VAL A 355 9.37 -10.30 12.14
CA VAL A 355 10.62 -10.98 12.51
C VAL A 355 11.70 -9.94 12.79
N LYS A 356 12.41 -10.07 13.91
CA LYS A 356 13.52 -9.15 14.26
C LYS A 356 14.80 -9.51 13.53
N LEU A 357 15.62 -8.51 13.22
CA LEU A 357 16.95 -8.71 12.63
C LEU A 357 17.85 -9.64 13.47
N GLU A 358 17.77 -9.55 14.80
CA GLU A 358 18.51 -10.40 15.73
C GLU A 358 18.11 -11.87 15.62
N GLU A 359 16.83 -12.15 15.41
CA GLU A 359 16.32 -13.51 15.23
C GLU A 359 16.78 -14.09 13.90
N PHE A 360 16.71 -13.28 12.83
CA PHE A 360 17.24 -13.64 11.52
C PHE A 360 18.74 -13.98 11.58
N THR A 361 19.56 -13.12 12.19
CA THR A 361 21.01 -13.35 12.28
C THR A 361 21.34 -14.58 13.12
N ARG A 362 20.64 -14.77 14.26
CA ARG A 362 20.80 -15.96 15.11
C ARG A 362 20.45 -17.26 14.37
N LYS A 363 19.34 -17.30 13.63
CA LYS A 363 18.91 -18.53 12.93
C LYS A 363 19.75 -18.83 11.68
N THR A 364 20.14 -17.82 10.92
CA THR A 364 20.88 -18.01 9.66
C THR A 364 22.40 -18.08 9.86
N GLY A 365 22.91 -17.56 10.98
CA GLY A 365 24.35 -17.41 11.23
C GLY A 365 25.04 -16.36 10.35
N VAL A 366 24.28 -15.62 9.55
CA VAL A 366 24.80 -14.61 8.63
C VAL A 366 24.95 -13.27 9.34
N LYS A 367 26.08 -12.58 9.10
CA LYS A 367 26.26 -11.20 9.56
C LYS A 367 25.53 -10.24 8.61
N VAL A 368 24.73 -9.33 9.16
CA VAL A 368 24.02 -8.33 8.38
C VAL A 368 24.70 -6.97 8.50
N LYS A 369 24.96 -6.34 7.36
CA LYS A 369 25.31 -4.92 7.25
C LYS A 369 24.09 -4.13 6.76
N VAL A 370 23.59 -3.21 7.57
CA VAL A 370 22.38 -2.45 7.23
C VAL A 370 22.73 -1.26 6.33
N LEU A 371 22.05 -1.14 5.19
CA LEU A 371 22.20 -0.01 4.27
C LEU A 371 21.28 1.14 4.71
N HIS A 372 21.73 1.91 5.71
CA HIS A 372 20.90 2.94 6.37
C HIS A 372 20.39 4.06 5.46
N LYS A 373 21.05 4.33 4.32
CA LYS A 373 20.62 5.35 3.36
C LYS A 373 19.44 4.88 2.47
N ILE A 374 19.14 3.58 2.42
CA ILE A 374 18.00 3.03 1.68
C ILE A 374 16.88 2.73 2.69
N ASP A 375 16.14 3.75 3.08
CA ASP A 375 15.08 3.68 4.10
C ASP A 375 13.67 3.85 3.50
N THR A 376 12.62 3.67 4.31
CA THR A 376 11.22 3.83 3.86
C THR A 376 10.90 5.27 3.45
N ARG A 377 11.64 6.28 3.92
CA ARG A 377 11.48 7.66 3.42
C ARG A 377 11.98 7.77 1.99
N PHE A 378 13.12 7.14 1.68
CA PHE A 378 13.59 6.98 0.31
C PHE A 378 12.62 6.19 -0.55
N ALA A 379 12.03 5.10 -0.05
CA ALA A 379 11.04 4.36 -0.82
C ALA A 379 9.75 5.18 -1.05
N ASN A 380 9.15 5.72 0.00
CA ASN A 380 7.81 6.29 -0.05
C ASN A 380 7.78 7.75 -0.54
N LYS A 381 8.66 8.62 -0.02
CA LYS A 381 8.63 10.07 -0.35
C LYS A 381 9.27 10.37 -1.71
N HIS A 382 10.09 9.46 -2.22
CA HIS A 382 10.94 9.74 -3.36
C HIS A 382 10.65 8.87 -4.58
N LEU A 383 10.12 7.66 -4.42
CA LEU A 383 9.77 6.83 -5.57
C LEU A 383 8.36 7.15 -6.11
N TYR A 384 7.38 7.40 -5.23
CA TYR A 384 6.02 7.79 -5.64
C TYR A 384 5.88 9.25 -6.05
N ARG A 385 6.94 10.06 -5.91
CA ARG A 385 6.96 11.46 -6.40
C ARG A 385 6.77 11.55 -7.92
N HIS A 386 7.06 10.47 -8.65
CA HIS A 386 6.84 10.34 -10.09
C HIS A 386 5.60 9.51 -10.44
N GLY A 387 4.69 9.32 -9.48
CA GLY A 387 3.44 8.61 -9.71
C GLY A 387 2.41 9.39 -10.52
N SER A 388 2.73 10.52 -11.15
CA SER A 388 1.76 11.20 -12.02
C SER A 388 1.56 10.45 -13.33
N LEU A 389 0.36 10.56 -13.90
CA LEU A 389 0.03 9.96 -15.20
C LEU A 389 1.00 10.41 -16.29
N GLN A 390 1.37 11.69 -16.28
CA GLN A 390 2.31 12.28 -17.23
C GLN A 390 3.66 11.54 -17.23
N HIS A 391 4.28 11.33 -16.07
CA HIS A 391 5.57 10.64 -16.00
C HIS A 391 5.44 9.18 -16.48
N TYR A 392 4.33 8.50 -16.18
CA TYR A 392 4.11 7.15 -16.69
C TYR A 392 4.06 7.13 -18.23
N VAL A 393 3.31 8.03 -18.86
CA VAL A 393 3.17 8.06 -20.32
C VAL A 393 4.47 8.54 -20.98
N GLU A 394 5.01 9.67 -20.54
CA GLU A 394 6.15 10.33 -21.18
C GLU A 394 7.50 9.64 -20.86
N ASP A 395 7.73 9.28 -19.60
CA ASP A 395 9.04 8.80 -19.15
C ASP A 395 9.16 7.28 -19.03
N TYR A 396 8.03 6.56 -19.02
CA TYR A 396 8.00 5.09 -19.02
C TYR A 396 7.55 4.53 -20.37
N LEU A 397 6.29 4.75 -20.79
CA LEU A 397 5.75 4.13 -22.01
C LEU A 397 6.50 4.56 -23.27
N ARG A 398 6.82 5.85 -23.39
CA ARG A 398 7.56 6.39 -24.54
C ARG A 398 9.07 6.24 -24.43
N ASN A 399 9.58 5.62 -23.36
CA ASN A 399 11.02 5.50 -23.16
C ASN A 399 11.62 4.36 -23.99
N PRO A 400 12.66 4.61 -24.80
CA PRO A 400 13.27 3.58 -25.65
C PRO A 400 13.92 2.44 -24.85
N LEU A 401 14.25 2.67 -23.57
CA LEU A 401 14.87 1.63 -22.73
C LEU A 401 13.85 0.69 -22.06
N THR A 402 12.55 1.01 -22.10
CA THR A 402 11.52 0.25 -21.38
C THR A 402 11.43 -1.18 -21.87
N GLN A 403 11.40 -1.40 -23.19
CA GLN A 403 11.33 -2.75 -23.75
C GLN A 403 12.53 -3.61 -23.33
N SER A 404 13.75 -3.04 -23.37
CA SER A 404 14.95 -3.74 -22.91
C SER A 404 14.94 -4.02 -21.41
N TYR A 405 14.39 -3.11 -20.61
CA TYR A 405 14.26 -3.27 -19.17
C TYR A 405 13.25 -4.38 -18.80
N GLU A 406 12.08 -4.38 -19.42
CA GLU A 406 11.04 -5.38 -19.16
C GLU A 406 11.48 -6.78 -19.58
N ALA A 407 12.19 -6.88 -20.72
CA ALA A 407 12.74 -8.12 -21.24
C ALA A 407 13.85 -8.74 -20.38
N LEU A 408 14.38 -8.03 -19.37
CA LEU A 408 15.37 -8.61 -18.46
C LEU A 408 14.74 -9.78 -17.68
N PRO A 409 15.34 -10.98 -17.73
CA PRO A 409 14.83 -12.11 -17.00
C PRO A 409 14.98 -11.87 -15.48
N ALA A 410 14.01 -12.33 -14.71
CA ALA A 410 14.20 -12.51 -13.28
C ALA A 410 15.11 -13.73 -13.07
N PRO A 411 16.15 -13.66 -12.20
CA PRO A 411 16.92 -14.84 -11.85
C PRO A 411 16.02 -15.91 -11.23
N ALA A 412 16.34 -17.18 -11.49
CA ALA A 412 15.67 -18.31 -10.86
C ALA A 412 15.91 -18.37 -9.34
#